data_AF-A0A7J3I593-F1
#
_entry.id   AF-A0A7J3I593-F1
#
_cell.length_a   1.000
_cell.length_b   1.000
_cell.length_c   1.000
_cell.angle_alpha   90.00
_cell.angle_beta   90.00
_cell.angle_gamma   90.00
#
_symmetry.space_group_name_H-M   'P 1'
#
loop_
_entity.id
_entity.type
_entity.pdbx_description
1 polymer ?
#
loop_
_entity_poly.entity_id
_entity_poly.type
_entity_poly.pdbx_seq_one_letter_code
_entity_poly.pdbx_strand_id
1 'polypeptide(L)'
;FGVRGAIISAVDLVRGLGVLTGLRVVNVPGATGYYDTNYAGKGEYALRALESVDFVLVHVEAPDEAGHAGDIENKVKAIEKIDSEILGKILDGIERLDEDYRVAVLADHPTPIVKRTHTRDPAPVAVLSSCGDGDGVDGFDEFSVRKGSLGVMKGYNFMNFLIGR
;
A
#
# COMPACT_ATOMS: atom_id res chain seq x y z
N PHE A 1 10.40 16.07 2.39
CA PHE A 1 11.16 14.87 1.99
C PHE A 1 12.04 15.07 0.77
N GLY A 2 11.78 16.06 -0.12
CA GLY A 2 12.66 16.33 -1.26
C GLY A 2 12.56 15.32 -2.40
N VAL A 3 11.53 14.46 -2.37
CA VAL A 3 11.23 13.47 -3.40
C VAL A 3 10.12 13.97 -4.32
N ARG A 4 10.19 13.59 -5.58
CA ARG A 4 9.09 13.68 -6.53
C ARG A 4 8.21 12.45 -6.32
N GLY A 5 6.91 12.66 -6.17
CA GLY A 5 5.99 11.57 -5.86
C GLY A 5 4.80 11.50 -6.81
N ALA A 6 4.21 10.31 -6.91
CA ALA A 6 2.96 10.07 -7.62
C ALA A 6 1.95 9.31 -6.75
N ILE A 7 0.68 9.43 -7.09
CA ILE A 7 -0.43 8.74 -6.42
C ILE A 7 -1.32 8.03 -7.43
N ILE A 8 -1.63 6.76 -7.15
CA ILE A 8 -2.60 5.95 -7.85
C ILE A 8 -3.75 5.69 -6.89
N SER A 9 -4.87 6.38 -7.08
CA SER A 9 -6.09 6.15 -6.30
C SER A 9 -7.32 6.35 -7.18
N ALA A 10 -8.32 5.50 -6.97
CA ALA A 10 -9.66 5.66 -7.52
C ALA A 10 -10.59 6.47 -6.61
N VAL A 11 -10.21 6.65 -5.33
CA VAL A 11 -11.00 7.37 -4.33
C VAL A 11 -10.58 8.84 -4.33
N ASP A 12 -11.56 9.73 -4.57
CA ASP A 12 -11.32 11.17 -4.72
C ASP A 12 -10.74 11.82 -3.47
N LEU A 13 -11.14 11.36 -2.27
CA LEU A 13 -10.58 11.86 -1.01
C LEU A 13 -9.07 11.63 -0.94
N VAL A 14 -8.64 10.39 -1.12
CA VAL A 14 -7.22 10.00 -1.05
C VAL A 14 -6.42 10.65 -2.20
N ARG A 15 -7.01 10.72 -3.40
CA ARG A 15 -6.43 11.45 -4.54
C ARG A 15 -6.23 12.93 -4.22
N GLY A 16 -7.23 13.58 -3.63
CA GLY A 16 -7.19 14.98 -3.23
C GLY A 16 -6.10 15.26 -2.21
N LEU A 17 -5.94 14.41 -1.19
CA LEU A 17 -4.84 14.51 -0.23
C LEU A 17 -3.47 14.37 -0.90
N GLY A 18 -3.34 13.45 -1.86
CA GLY A 18 -2.12 13.32 -2.67
C GLY A 18 -1.80 14.60 -3.44
N VAL A 19 -2.79 15.19 -4.12
CA VAL A 19 -2.61 16.45 -4.85
C VAL A 19 -2.21 17.60 -3.91
N LEU A 20 -2.88 17.74 -2.76
CA LEU A 20 -2.58 18.77 -1.77
C LEU A 20 -1.17 18.64 -1.17
N THR A 21 -0.62 17.44 -1.17
CA THR A 21 0.76 17.15 -0.72
C THR A 21 1.79 17.17 -1.85
N GLY A 22 1.38 17.49 -3.08
CA GLY A 22 2.25 17.65 -4.24
C GLY A 22 2.51 16.37 -5.06
N LEU A 23 1.75 15.29 -4.83
CA LEU A 23 1.85 14.06 -5.61
C LEU A 23 1.17 14.22 -6.98
N ARG A 24 1.86 13.77 -8.04
CA ARG A 24 1.29 13.68 -9.39
C ARG A 24 0.25 12.54 -9.44
N VAL A 25 -0.96 12.84 -9.89
CA VAL A 25 -2.00 11.81 -10.10
C VAL A 25 -1.66 10.94 -11.31
N VAL A 26 -1.69 9.62 -11.13
CA VAL A 26 -1.55 8.63 -12.19
C VAL A 26 -2.90 7.95 -12.37
N ASN A 27 -3.50 8.17 -13.55
CA ASN A 27 -4.79 7.58 -13.90
C ASN A 27 -4.61 6.18 -14.47
N VAL A 28 -5.24 5.20 -13.85
CA VAL A 28 -5.22 3.79 -14.28
C VAL A 28 -6.56 3.44 -14.89
N PRO A 29 -6.63 3.09 -16.19
CA PRO A 29 -7.86 2.64 -16.82
C PRO A 29 -8.47 1.44 -16.07
N GLY A 30 -9.76 1.52 -15.76
CA GLY A 30 -10.47 0.48 -15.01
C GLY A 30 -10.20 0.47 -13.50
N ALA A 31 -9.49 1.46 -12.93
CA ALA A 31 -9.43 1.61 -11.48
C ALA A 31 -10.73 2.23 -10.93
N THR A 32 -11.65 1.37 -10.48
CA THR A 32 -13.02 1.76 -10.06
C THR A 32 -13.10 2.18 -8.60
N GLY A 33 -12.16 1.72 -7.76
CA GLY A 33 -12.26 1.91 -6.31
C GLY A 33 -13.18 0.90 -5.62
N TYR A 34 -13.64 -0.12 -6.33
CA TYR A 34 -14.46 -1.21 -5.77
C TYR A 34 -13.83 -2.58 -6.05
N TYR A 35 -14.55 -3.68 -5.77
CA TYR A 35 -14.02 -5.05 -5.90
C TYR A 35 -13.54 -5.40 -7.31
N ASP A 36 -14.13 -4.77 -8.34
CA ASP A 36 -13.82 -4.95 -9.76
C ASP A 36 -12.70 -4.03 -10.27
N THR A 37 -12.02 -3.28 -9.37
CA THR A 37 -10.92 -2.39 -9.75
C THR A 37 -9.82 -3.14 -10.49
N ASN A 38 -9.14 -2.45 -11.40
CA ASN A 38 -7.99 -3.01 -12.12
C ASN A 38 -6.74 -3.07 -11.23
N TYR A 39 -6.55 -4.16 -10.47
CA TYR A 39 -5.39 -4.36 -9.59
C TYR A 39 -4.10 -4.46 -10.39
N ALA A 40 -4.03 -5.36 -11.38
CA ALA A 40 -2.85 -5.51 -12.25
C ALA A 40 -2.41 -4.21 -12.94
N GLY A 41 -3.38 -3.36 -13.33
CA GLY A 41 -3.11 -2.04 -13.88
C GLY A 41 -2.49 -1.09 -12.86
N LYS A 42 -2.93 -1.11 -11.59
CA LYS A 42 -2.31 -0.29 -10.54
C LYS A 42 -0.84 -0.66 -10.34
N GLY A 43 -0.51 -1.96 -10.30
CA GLY A 43 0.89 -2.41 -10.22
C GLY A 43 1.72 -1.98 -11.44
N GLU A 44 1.18 -2.11 -12.66
CA GLU A 44 1.87 -1.70 -13.89
C GLU A 44 2.19 -0.20 -13.94
N TYR A 45 1.18 0.61 -13.63
CA TYR A 45 1.30 2.06 -13.71
C TYR A 45 2.15 2.59 -12.57
N ALA A 46 2.24 1.87 -11.44
CA ALA A 46 3.17 2.19 -10.37
C ALA A 46 4.63 2.05 -10.85
N LEU A 47 4.98 0.90 -11.46
CA LEU A 47 6.32 0.68 -12.02
C LEU A 47 6.67 1.73 -13.09
N ARG A 48 5.75 1.99 -14.02
CA ARG A 48 5.95 3.04 -15.04
C ARG A 48 6.12 4.43 -14.43
N ALA A 49 5.39 4.73 -13.36
CA ALA A 49 5.53 6.02 -12.69
C ALA A 49 6.92 6.17 -12.07
N LEU A 50 7.43 5.12 -11.43
CA LEU A 50 8.77 5.09 -10.80
C LEU A 50 9.92 5.35 -11.79
N GLU A 51 9.74 5.13 -13.09
CA GLU A 51 10.72 5.54 -14.12
C GLU A 51 10.95 7.07 -14.16
N SER A 52 10.08 7.86 -13.52
CA SER A 52 10.11 9.33 -13.58
C SER A 52 9.97 10.04 -12.23
N VAL A 53 9.66 9.31 -11.16
CA VAL A 53 9.47 9.84 -9.80
C VAL A 53 10.13 8.92 -8.78
N ASP A 54 10.42 9.45 -7.61
CA ASP A 54 11.19 8.75 -6.57
C ASP A 54 10.28 8.02 -5.56
N PHE A 55 8.96 8.27 -5.61
CA PHE A 55 7.96 7.68 -4.71
C PHE A 55 6.61 7.48 -5.41
N VAL A 56 5.96 6.35 -5.16
CA VAL A 56 4.59 6.09 -5.62
C VAL A 56 3.75 5.56 -4.47
N LEU A 57 2.62 6.21 -4.21
CA LEU A 57 1.56 5.71 -3.33
C LEU A 57 0.49 5.00 -4.16
N VAL A 58 0.36 3.69 -3.98
CA VAL A 58 -0.73 2.89 -4.57
C VAL A 58 -1.82 2.67 -3.53
N HIS A 59 -3.02 3.19 -3.78
CA HIS A 59 -4.15 3.07 -2.88
C HIS A 59 -5.18 2.06 -3.40
N VAL A 60 -5.72 1.23 -2.49
CA VAL A 60 -6.73 0.21 -2.81
C VAL A 60 -7.82 0.21 -1.74
N GLU A 61 -9.03 0.58 -2.16
CA GLU A 61 -10.19 0.74 -1.27
C GLU A 61 -10.94 -0.58 -0.99
N ALA A 62 -10.87 -1.54 -1.91
CA ALA A 62 -11.70 -2.74 -1.89
C ALA A 62 -11.70 -3.54 -0.56
N PRO A 63 -10.58 -3.69 0.17
CA PRO A 63 -10.60 -4.36 1.48
C PRO A 63 -11.43 -3.65 2.55
N ASP A 64 -11.52 -2.32 2.48
CA ASP A 64 -12.29 -1.50 3.42
C ASP A 64 -13.80 -1.62 3.17
N GLU A 65 -14.20 -1.47 1.91
CA GLU A 65 -15.59 -1.67 1.46
C GLU A 65 -16.13 -3.06 1.85
N ALA A 66 -15.30 -4.10 1.69
CA ALA A 66 -15.67 -5.45 2.12
C ALA A 66 -15.76 -5.55 3.66
N GLY A 67 -14.89 -4.83 4.38
CA GLY A 67 -14.98 -4.65 5.83
C GLY A 67 -16.31 -4.05 6.27
N HIS A 68 -16.74 -2.95 5.65
CA HIS A 68 -18.02 -2.28 5.89
C HIS A 68 -19.23 -3.15 5.52
N ALA A 69 -19.17 -3.87 4.40
CA ALA A 69 -20.21 -4.80 3.99
C ALA A 69 -20.33 -6.02 4.92
N GLY A 70 -19.27 -6.31 5.70
CA GLY A 70 -19.16 -7.55 6.46
C GLY A 70 -18.95 -8.76 5.56
N ASP A 71 -18.37 -8.56 4.38
CA ASP A 71 -18.15 -9.56 3.35
C ASP A 71 -16.73 -10.15 3.48
N ILE A 72 -16.65 -11.31 4.10
CA ILE A 72 -15.37 -12.00 4.34
C ILE A 72 -14.75 -12.43 3.01
N GLU A 73 -15.56 -12.95 2.09
CA GLU A 73 -15.07 -13.54 0.85
C GLU A 73 -14.42 -12.48 -0.04
N ASN A 74 -15.09 -11.33 -0.23
CA ASN A 74 -14.52 -10.25 -1.02
C ASN A 74 -13.36 -9.56 -0.30
N LYS A 75 -13.34 -9.52 1.04
CA LYS A 75 -12.20 -8.98 1.78
C LYS A 75 -10.94 -9.83 1.57
N VAL A 76 -11.06 -11.15 1.69
CA VAL A 76 -9.95 -12.09 1.43
C VAL A 76 -9.50 -11.98 -0.03
N LYS A 77 -10.42 -12.06 -0.99
CA LYS A 77 -10.08 -11.93 -2.42
C LYS A 77 -9.40 -10.61 -2.76
N ALA A 78 -9.82 -9.50 -2.16
CA ALA A 78 -9.18 -8.21 -2.39
C ALA A 78 -7.73 -8.21 -1.89
N ILE A 79 -7.46 -8.80 -0.72
CA ILE A 79 -6.10 -8.94 -0.18
C ILE A 79 -5.25 -9.85 -1.08
N GLU A 80 -5.78 -10.99 -1.53
CA GLU A 80 -5.08 -11.90 -2.46
C GLU A 80 -4.74 -11.23 -3.81
N LYS A 81 -5.63 -10.37 -4.32
CA LYS A 81 -5.38 -9.59 -5.54
C LYS A 81 -4.38 -8.46 -5.33
N ILE A 82 -4.37 -7.83 -4.14
CA ILE A 82 -3.31 -6.88 -3.79
C ILE A 82 -1.96 -7.60 -3.79
N ASP A 83 -1.88 -8.76 -3.14
CA ASP A 83 -0.66 -9.56 -3.06
C ASP A 83 -0.16 -9.99 -4.45
N SER A 84 -1.00 -10.65 -5.24
CA SER A 84 -0.58 -11.20 -6.53
C SER A 84 -0.48 -10.18 -7.67
N GLU A 85 -1.45 -9.27 -7.81
CA GLU A 85 -1.56 -8.42 -9.00
C GLU A 85 -0.92 -7.03 -8.82
N ILE A 86 -0.74 -6.56 -7.58
CA ILE A 86 -0.08 -5.28 -7.29
C ILE A 86 1.31 -5.53 -6.74
N LEU A 87 1.41 -6.15 -5.55
CA LEU A 87 2.68 -6.32 -4.86
C LEU A 87 3.61 -7.24 -5.64
N GLY A 88 3.15 -8.45 -6.01
CA GLY A 88 3.92 -9.40 -6.80
C GLY A 88 4.41 -8.78 -8.10
N LYS A 89 3.53 -8.06 -8.81
CA LYS A 89 3.90 -7.37 -10.05
C LYS A 89 4.94 -6.27 -9.84
N ILE A 90 4.87 -5.52 -8.74
CA ILE A 90 5.89 -4.52 -8.39
C ILE A 90 7.21 -5.22 -8.07
N LEU A 91 7.20 -6.25 -7.23
CA LEU A 91 8.41 -6.98 -6.83
C LEU A 91 9.11 -7.64 -8.05
N ASP A 92 8.35 -8.23 -8.97
CA ASP A 92 8.87 -8.82 -10.21
C ASP A 92 9.49 -7.81 -11.19
N GLY A 93 9.16 -6.53 -11.03
CA GLY A 93 9.52 -5.46 -11.97
C GLY A 93 10.47 -4.41 -11.43
N ILE A 94 10.50 -4.18 -10.12
CA ILE A 94 11.20 -3.03 -9.51
C ILE A 94 12.71 -3.11 -9.65
N GLU A 95 13.29 -4.32 -9.66
CA GLU A 95 14.73 -4.53 -9.86
C GLU A 95 15.22 -4.02 -11.22
N ARG A 96 14.34 -3.91 -12.22
CA ARG A 96 14.68 -3.41 -13.56
C ARG A 96 14.98 -1.91 -13.58
N LEU A 97 14.64 -1.19 -12.50
CA LEU A 97 14.95 0.22 -12.35
C LEU A 97 16.43 0.47 -12.01
N ASP A 98 17.18 -0.58 -11.61
CA ASP A 98 18.62 -0.50 -11.30
C ASP A 98 18.96 0.57 -10.24
N GLU A 99 18.08 0.74 -9.25
CA GLU A 99 18.25 1.67 -8.13
C GLU A 99 17.92 0.99 -6.80
N ASP A 100 18.43 1.55 -5.70
CA ASP A 100 18.03 1.14 -4.36
C ASP A 100 16.55 1.49 -4.12
N TYR A 101 15.80 0.53 -3.59
CA TYR A 101 14.35 0.66 -3.42
C TYR A 101 13.87 0.19 -2.05
N ARG A 102 12.72 0.73 -1.66
CA ARG A 102 11.92 0.22 -0.54
C ARG A 102 10.49 0.03 -0.99
N VAL A 103 9.90 -1.08 -0.58
CA VAL A 103 8.47 -1.38 -0.80
C VAL A 103 7.80 -1.50 0.56
N ALA A 104 6.75 -0.72 0.78
CA ALA A 104 5.99 -0.76 2.02
C ALA A 104 4.55 -1.21 1.75
N VAL A 105 4.04 -2.10 2.61
CA VAL A 105 2.63 -2.51 2.62
C VAL A 105 2.09 -2.24 4.02
N LEU A 106 0.96 -1.55 4.08
CA LEU A 106 0.26 -1.20 5.31
C LEU A 106 -1.20 -0.89 5.00
N ALA A 107 -2.04 -0.95 6.04
CA ALA A 107 -3.36 -0.34 6.04
C ALA A 107 -3.30 1.02 6.77
N ASP A 108 -4.12 1.97 6.34
CA ASP A 108 -4.29 3.27 7.01
C ASP A 108 -5.16 3.15 8.27
N HIS A 109 -6.12 2.22 8.27
CA HIS A 109 -6.87 1.83 9.46
C HIS A 109 -7.43 0.40 9.38
N PRO A 110 -7.73 -0.25 10.53
CA PRO A 110 -8.48 -1.49 10.55
C PRO A 110 -10.00 -1.25 10.40
N THR A 111 -10.64 -2.08 9.59
CA THR A 111 -12.11 -2.14 9.47
C THR A 111 -12.57 -3.59 9.68
N PRO A 112 -12.72 -4.04 10.94
CA PRO A 112 -13.06 -5.43 11.26
C PRO A 112 -14.45 -5.82 10.77
N ILE A 113 -14.58 -6.99 10.12
CA ILE A 113 -15.82 -7.50 9.54
C ILE A 113 -16.99 -7.52 10.55
N VAL A 114 -16.71 -7.88 11.80
CA VAL A 114 -17.73 -7.95 12.87
C VAL A 114 -18.18 -6.58 13.36
N LYS A 115 -17.38 -5.53 13.15
CA LYS A 115 -17.67 -4.15 13.53
C LYS A 115 -18.24 -3.33 12.38
N ARG A 116 -17.90 -3.67 11.13
CA ARG A 116 -18.34 -2.98 9.90
C ARG A 116 -18.07 -1.48 9.92
N THR A 117 -17.06 -1.06 10.67
CA THR A 117 -16.66 0.32 10.86
C THR A 117 -15.20 0.35 11.31
N HIS A 118 -14.57 1.51 11.17
CA HIS A 118 -13.16 1.68 11.48
C HIS A 118 -12.93 1.52 12.98
N THR A 119 -11.84 0.88 13.36
CA THR A 119 -11.36 0.85 14.74
C THR A 119 -10.05 1.61 14.88
N ARG A 120 -9.59 1.77 16.13
CA ARG A 120 -8.37 2.52 16.47
C ARG A 120 -7.19 1.60 16.77
N ASP A 121 -7.35 0.30 16.53
CA ASP A 121 -6.29 -0.66 16.73
C ASP A 121 -5.12 -0.35 15.77
N PRO A 122 -3.86 -0.63 16.16
CA PRO A 122 -2.75 -0.49 15.25
C PRO A 122 -2.93 -1.36 13.99
N ALA A 123 -2.66 -0.78 12.82
CA ALA A 123 -2.63 -1.51 11.56
C ALA A 123 -1.27 -2.21 11.34
N PRO A 124 -1.24 -3.38 10.68
CA PRO A 124 0.01 -4.04 10.31
C PRO A 124 0.80 -3.23 9.28
N VAL A 125 2.13 -3.27 9.37
CA VAL A 125 3.05 -2.68 8.40
C VAL A 125 4.24 -3.61 8.15
N ALA A 126 4.63 -3.72 6.89
CA ALA A 126 5.84 -4.41 6.45
C ALA A 126 6.60 -3.51 5.48
N VAL A 127 7.93 -3.54 5.57
CA VAL A 127 8.81 -2.81 4.68
C VAL A 127 9.91 -3.75 4.21
N LEU A 128 10.01 -3.88 2.90
CA LEU A 128 11.12 -4.50 2.21
C LEU A 128 12.07 -3.40 1.74
N SER A 129 13.37 -3.64 1.85
CA SER A 129 14.42 -2.73 1.40
C SER A 129 15.43 -3.54 0.58
N SER A 130 15.88 -3.00 -0.56
CA SER A 130 16.99 -3.59 -1.33
C SER A 130 18.32 -3.51 -0.58
N CYS A 131 18.41 -2.60 0.41
CA CYS A 131 19.56 -2.45 1.29
C CYS A 131 19.21 -2.89 2.71
N GLY A 132 20.02 -3.77 3.29
CA GLY A 132 19.90 -4.21 4.68
C GLY A 132 19.18 -5.54 4.86
N ASP A 133 19.19 -6.03 6.10
CA ASP A 133 18.57 -7.29 6.47
C ASP A 133 17.14 -7.09 6.99
N GLY A 134 16.25 -8.03 6.68
CA GLY A 134 14.93 -8.12 7.30
C GLY A 134 15.02 -8.64 8.74
N ASP A 135 13.90 -8.56 9.46
CA ASP A 135 13.77 -9.25 10.75
C ASP A 135 13.30 -10.70 10.57
N GLY A 136 13.13 -11.43 11.68
CA GLY A 136 12.77 -12.85 11.67
C GLY A 136 11.27 -13.13 11.48
N VAL A 137 10.47 -12.18 10.99
CA VAL A 137 9.04 -12.37 10.75
C VAL A 137 8.80 -12.96 9.36
N ASP A 138 8.00 -14.03 9.29
CA ASP A 138 7.75 -14.84 8.09
C ASP A 138 6.33 -14.68 7.51
N GLY A 139 5.50 -13.81 8.10
CA GLY A 139 4.12 -13.59 7.68
C GLY A 139 3.63 -12.15 7.91
N PHE A 140 2.72 -11.70 7.05
CA PHE A 140 2.07 -10.40 7.15
C PHE A 140 0.61 -10.53 7.59
N ASP A 141 0.40 -10.45 8.90
CA ASP A 141 -0.91 -10.46 9.55
C ASP A 141 -0.82 -9.73 10.92
N GLU A 142 -1.96 -9.43 11.54
CA GLU A 142 -2.05 -8.65 12.78
C GLU A 142 -1.36 -9.31 14.00
N PHE A 143 -0.98 -10.59 13.92
CA PHE A 143 -0.31 -11.34 14.97
C PHE A 143 1.19 -11.45 14.71
N SER A 144 1.60 -11.82 13.50
CA SER A 144 3.00 -12.02 13.11
C SER A 144 3.81 -10.73 13.19
N VAL A 145 3.25 -9.60 12.70
CA VAL A 145 3.92 -8.29 12.69
C VAL A 145 4.28 -7.77 14.09
N ARG A 146 3.65 -8.28 15.15
CA ARG A 146 3.94 -7.88 16.55
C ARG A 146 5.33 -8.28 17.00
N LYS A 147 5.94 -9.26 16.34
CA LYS A 147 7.33 -9.70 16.59
C LYS A 147 8.34 -8.89 15.77
N GLY A 148 7.86 -8.02 14.88
CA GLY A 148 8.69 -7.21 13.99
C GLY A 148 9.47 -6.13 14.73
N SER A 149 10.60 -5.76 14.13
CA SER A 149 11.56 -4.79 14.66
C SER A 149 11.07 -3.34 14.62
N LEU A 150 10.09 -3.01 13.77
CA LEU A 150 9.53 -1.66 13.64
C LEU A 150 8.74 -1.20 14.87
N GLY A 151 8.22 -2.15 15.66
CA GLY A 151 7.37 -1.85 16.80
C GLY A 151 6.10 -1.07 16.43
N VAL A 152 5.48 -0.43 17.43
CA VAL A 152 4.28 0.39 17.23
C VAL A 152 4.68 1.86 17.13
N MET A 153 4.33 2.51 16.02
CA MET A 153 4.62 3.92 15.79
C MET A 153 3.37 4.72 15.41
N LYS A 154 3.44 6.05 15.57
CA LYS A 154 2.39 6.95 15.06
C LYS A 154 2.50 7.05 13.54
N GLY A 155 1.37 6.93 12.82
CA GLY A 155 1.35 6.92 11.35
C GLY A 155 2.05 8.11 10.69
N TYR A 156 1.93 9.32 11.26
CA TYR A 156 2.61 10.51 10.71
C TYR A 156 4.16 10.44 10.79
N ASN A 157 4.73 9.56 11.62
CA ASN A 157 6.17 9.32 11.67
C ASN A 157 6.63 8.30 10.62
N PHE A 158 5.73 7.54 10.00
CA PHE A 158 6.08 6.44 9.12
C PHE A 158 6.90 6.91 7.91
N MET A 159 6.52 8.04 7.29
CA MET A 159 7.25 8.56 6.13
C MET A 159 8.68 9.02 6.48
N ASN A 160 8.94 9.45 7.72
CA ASN A 160 10.29 9.75 8.18
C ASN A 160 11.15 8.49 8.26
N PHE A 161 10.56 7.34 8.61
CA PHE A 161 11.24 6.05 8.56
C PHE A 161 11.44 5.56 7.13
N LEU A 162 10.39 5.60 6.30
CA LEU A 162 10.42 5.03 4.96
C LEU A 162 11.36 5.79 4.00
N ILE A 163 11.29 7.13 3.99
CA ILE A 163 12.09 7.99 3.11
C ILE A 163 13.35 8.50 3.82
N GLY A 164 13.40 8.38 5.15
CA GLY A 164 14.59 8.73 5.92
C GLY A 164 15.82 7.98 5.43
N ARG A 165 16.94 8.71 5.34
CA ARG A 165 18.27 8.12 5.23
C ARG A 165 18.73 7.67 6.61
#